data_AF-A0A7S1K656-F1
#
_entry.id   AF-A0A7S1K656-F1
#
_cell.length_a   1.000
_cell.length_b   1.000
_cell.length_c   1.000
_cell.angle_alpha   90.00
_cell.angle_beta   90.00
_cell.angle_gamma   90.00
#
_symmetry.space_group_name_H-M   'P 1'
#
loop_
_entity.id
_entity.type
_entity.pdbx_description
1 polymer ?
#
loop_
_entity_poly.entity_id
_entity_poly.type
_entity_poly.pdbx_seq_one_letter_code
_entity_poly.pdbx_strand_id
1 'polypeptide(L)'
;EKHQPPSEPQPRQTVLPWEDEVREGSFRWDDYNVCIVGAGPAGFYTAKYLLKKEEMMQIDIIEKLPMPGGLVRYGVAPDHPEVKNVMNDFEEVMNNPRVRYFGNIELQKEVGINQL
;
A
#
# COMPACT_ATOMS: atom_id res chain seq x y z
N GLU A 1 27.57 32.87 -24.17
CA GLU A 1 26.37 32.65 -23.33
C GLU A 1 26.72 31.78 -22.14
N LYS A 2 26.32 32.16 -20.92
CA LYS A 2 26.54 31.34 -19.73
C LYS A 2 25.46 30.26 -19.70
N HIS A 3 25.84 29.01 -19.94
CA HIS A 3 24.97 27.84 -19.76
C HIS A 3 24.61 27.74 -18.27
N GLN A 4 23.36 28.03 -17.94
CA GLN A 4 22.83 27.80 -16.60
C GLN A 4 22.47 26.32 -16.48
N PRO A 5 22.96 25.59 -15.46
CA PRO A 5 22.60 24.19 -15.28
C PRO A 5 21.08 24.06 -15.09
N PRO A 6 20.46 22.97 -15.57
CA PRO A 6 19.04 22.75 -15.40
C PRO A 6 18.69 22.81 -13.91
N SER A 7 17.64 23.57 -13.57
CA SER A 7 17.13 23.65 -12.21
C SER A 7 16.77 22.25 -11.71
N GLU A 8 17.28 21.89 -10.55
CA GLU A 8 16.94 20.65 -9.86
C GLU A 8 15.40 20.53 -9.76
N PRO A 9 14.80 19.40 -10.19
CA PRO A 9 13.35 19.25 -10.13
C PRO A 9 12.93 19.36 -8.67
N GLN A 10 12.08 20.34 -8.36
CA GLN A 10 11.57 20.48 -7.00
C GLN A 10 10.79 19.21 -6.65
N PRO A 11 11.00 18.62 -5.45
CA PRO A 11 10.25 17.47 -5.02
C PRO A 11 8.76 17.84 -5.08
N ARG A 12 7.96 17.07 -5.83
CA ARG A 12 6.50 17.20 -5.74
C ARG A 12 6.16 16.97 -4.28
N GLN A 13 5.53 17.96 -3.62
CA GLN A 13 4.85 17.71 -2.36
C GLN A 13 3.71 16.74 -2.65
N THR A 14 4.00 15.45 -2.55
CA THR A 14 2.96 14.43 -2.49
C THR A 14 2.31 14.60 -1.12
N VAL A 15 1.12 15.19 -1.09
CA VAL A 15 0.28 15.12 0.11
C VAL A 15 0.01 13.65 0.35
N LEU A 16 0.34 13.15 1.54
CA LEU A 16 0.20 11.73 1.82
C LEU A 16 -1.29 11.42 1.96
N PRO A 17 -1.79 10.31 1.37
CA PRO A 17 -3.21 10.00 1.42
C PRO A 17 -3.80 9.93 2.84
N TRP A 18 -2.96 9.60 3.83
CA TRP A 18 -3.35 9.52 5.24
C TRP A 18 -3.21 10.84 6.01
N GLU A 19 -2.59 11.89 5.44
CA GLU A 19 -2.52 13.21 6.06
C GLU A 19 -3.85 13.99 5.94
N ASP A 20 -4.58 13.81 4.83
CA ASP A 20 -5.91 14.41 4.65
C ASP A 20 -7.04 13.56 5.25
N GLU A 21 -6.85 12.24 5.34
CA GLU A 21 -7.77 11.31 5.99
C GLU A 21 -7.33 11.01 7.44
N VAL A 22 -7.10 12.05 8.23
CA VAL A 22 -7.09 11.87 9.70
C VAL A 22 -8.47 11.34 10.06
N ARG A 23 -8.52 10.10 10.55
CA ARG A 23 -9.77 9.47 10.98
C ARG A 23 -10.45 10.38 12.00
N GLU A 24 -11.54 11.04 11.61
CA GLU A 24 -12.44 11.72 12.53
C GLU A 24 -13.16 10.66 13.36
N GLY A 25 -12.49 10.17 14.39
CA GLY A 25 -12.96 9.10 15.26
C GLY A 25 -11.95 8.89 16.36
N SER A 26 -12.43 8.88 17.61
CA SER A 26 -11.67 8.75 18.85
C SER A 26 -10.41 7.88 18.71
N PHE A 27 -9.25 8.51 18.58
CA PHE A 27 -7.96 7.83 18.69
C PHE A 27 -7.91 7.17 20.07
N ARG A 28 -8.11 5.85 20.13
CA ARG A 28 -7.88 5.10 21.36
C ARG A 28 -6.42 4.74 21.37
N TRP A 29 -5.78 4.86 22.53
CA TRP A 29 -4.38 4.47 22.71
C TRP A 29 -4.10 3.00 22.40
N ASP A 30 -5.15 2.19 22.24
CA ASP A 30 -5.11 0.77 21.89
C ASP A 30 -5.37 0.48 20.39
N ASP A 31 -5.61 1.50 19.55
CA ASP A 31 -5.84 1.31 18.11
C ASP A 31 -4.49 1.12 17.38
N TYR A 32 -4.21 -0.10 16.96
CA TYR A 32 -3.00 -0.41 16.20
C TYR A 32 -3.19 -0.09 14.71
N ASN A 33 -2.39 0.85 14.19
CA ASN A 33 -2.29 1.11 12.75
C ASN A 33 -1.04 0.41 12.20
N VAL A 34 -1.21 -0.36 11.13
CA VAL A 34 -0.11 -1.09 10.48
C VAL A 34 -0.02 -0.68 9.01
N CYS A 35 1.14 -0.16 8.61
CA CYS A 35 1.46 0.08 7.21
C CYS A 35 2.22 -1.12 6.62
N ILE A 36 1.73 -1.66 5.51
CA ILE A 36 2.35 -2.73 4.73
C ILE A 36 2.83 -2.14 3.41
N VAL A 37 4.13 -2.25 3.13
CA VAL A 37 4.72 -1.81 1.86
C VAL A 37 4.85 -2.99 0.92
N GLY A 38 4.10 -2.95 -0.18
CA GLY A 38 4.04 -3.95 -1.24
C GLY A 38 2.73 -4.75 -1.23
N ALA A 39 1.97 -4.66 -2.33
CA ALA A 39 0.69 -5.36 -2.53
C ALA A 39 0.87 -6.65 -3.35
N GLY A 40 1.91 -7.42 -3.02
CA GLY A 40 2.10 -8.79 -3.51
C GLY A 40 1.56 -9.85 -2.53
N PRO A 41 1.80 -11.14 -2.79
CA PRO A 41 1.35 -12.22 -1.91
C PRO A 41 1.79 -12.06 -0.46
N ALA A 42 3.05 -11.67 -0.23
CA ALA A 42 3.56 -11.47 1.12
C ALA A 42 2.77 -10.40 1.88
N GLY A 43 2.52 -9.24 1.27
CA GLY A 43 1.76 -8.15 1.89
C GLY A 43 0.32 -8.54 2.18
N PHE A 44 -0.37 -9.16 1.21
CA PHE A 44 -1.74 -9.58 1.38
C PHE A 44 -1.92 -10.70 2.40
N TYR A 45 -1.00 -11.67 2.46
CA TYR A 45 -1.06 -12.72 3.49
C TYR A 45 -0.80 -12.17 4.89
N THR A 46 0.13 -11.22 5.03
CA THR A 46 0.34 -10.49 6.28
C THR A 46 -0.95 -9.77 6.70
N ALA A 47 -1.56 -9.00 5.81
CA ALA A 47 -2.81 -8.31 6.07
C ALA A 47 -3.94 -9.29 6.48
N LYS A 48 -4.12 -10.37 5.72
CA LYS A 48 -5.13 -11.41 6.02
C LYS A 48 -4.93 -12.02 7.41
N TYR A 49 -3.69 -12.23 7.83
CA TYR A 49 -3.39 -12.79 9.15
C TYR A 49 -3.64 -11.77 10.27
N LEU A 50 -3.20 -10.52 10.07
CA LEU A 50 -3.39 -9.43 11.03
C LEU A 50 -4.88 -9.14 11.28
N LEU A 51 -5.70 -9.10 10.23
CA LEU A 51 -7.14 -8.92 10.33
C LEU A 51 -7.83 -10.00 11.18
N LYS A 52 -7.29 -11.23 11.21
CA LYS A 52 -7.80 -12.33 12.04
C LYS A 52 -7.34 -12.27 13.49
N LYS A 53 -6.25 -11.55 13.78
CA LYS A 53 -5.61 -11.54 15.09
C LYS A 53 -6.11 -10.44 16.00
N GLU A 54 -6.39 -9.27 15.44
CA GLU A 54 -6.79 -8.09 16.20
C GLU A 54 -7.97 -7.42 15.50
N GLU A 55 -9.08 -7.19 16.22
CA GLU A 55 -10.32 -6.65 15.65
C GLU A 55 -10.25 -5.13 15.49
N MET A 56 -9.49 -4.44 16.34
CA MET A 56 -9.35 -2.98 16.28
C MET A 56 -8.27 -2.52 15.28
N MET A 57 -7.44 -3.44 14.78
CA MET A 57 -6.32 -3.11 13.89
C MET A 57 -6.79 -2.57 12.54
N GLN A 58 -6.08 -1.55 12.09
CA GLN A 58 -6.27 -0.88 10.80
C GLN A 58 -5.02 -1.08 9.95
N ILE A 59 -5.22 -1.32 8.66
CA ILE A 59 -4.14 -1.71 7.76
C ILE A 59 -4.14 -0.80 6.53
N ASP A 60 -3.01 -0.16 6.28
CA ASP A 60 -2.76 0.58 5.07
C ASP A 60 -1.78 -0.21 4.20
N ILE A 61 -2.15 -0.52 2.96
CA ILE A 61 -1.29 -1.22 2.00
C ILE A 61 -0.83 -0.22 0.94
N ILE A 62 0.48 -0.01 0.85
CA ILE A 62 1.10 0.91 -0.11
C ILE A 62 1.76 0.09 -1.22
N GLU A 63 1.54 0.46 -2.48
CA GLU A 63 2.12 -0.21 -3.64
C GLU A 63 2.60 0.79 -4.69
N LYS A 64 3.79 0.54 -5.25
CA LYS A 64 4.36 1.39 -6.30
C LYS A 64 3.62 1.26 -7.63
N LEU A 65 3.05 0.09 -7.91
CA LEU A 65 2.29 -0.16 -9.13
C LEU A 65 0.83 0.29 -8.97
N PRO A 66 0.13 0.60 -10.08
CA PRO A 66 -1.28 0.98 -10.00
C PRO A 66 -2.17 -0.16 -9.47
N MET A 67 -1.88 -1.41 -9.88
CA MET A 67 -2.71 -2.57 -9.57
C MET A 67 -2.00 -3.55 -8.62
N PRO A 68 -2.74 -4.10 -7.64
CA PRO A 68 -2.23 -5.10 -6.70
C PRO A 68 -1.98 -6.45 -7.39
N GLY A 69 -1.28 -7.33 -6.67
CA GLY A 69 -1.04 -8.73 -7.03
C GLY A 69 0.45 -9.06 -7.21
N GLY A 70 1.33 -8.05 -7.33
CA GLY A 70 2.77 -8.27 -7.50
C GLY A 70 3.09 -9.35 -8.54
N LEU A 71 3.94 -10.31 -8.18
CA LEU A 71 4.32 -11.41 -9.08
C LEU A 71 3.16 -12.32 -9.50
N VAL A 72 2.06 -12.40 -8.74
CA VAL A 72 0.87 -13.17 -9.18
C VAL A 72 0.26 -12.53 -10.43
N ARG A 73 0.25 -11.19 -10.48
CA ARG A 73 -0.28 -10.46 -11.64
C ARG A 73 0.76 -10.35 -12.77
N TYR A 74 2.01 -10.02 -12.43
CA TYR A 74 3.03 -9.61 -13.41
C TYR A 74 4.09 -10.68 -13.71
N GLY A 75 4.16 -11.77 -12.94
CA GLY A 75 5.18 -12.80 -13.06
C GLY A 75 4.63 -14.19 -13.44
N VAL A 76 3.44 -14.55 -12.97
CA VAL A 76 2.82 -15.85 -13.29
C VAL A 76 2.49 -15.89 -14.79
N ALA A 77 3.01 -16.93 -15.44
CA ALA A 77 2.83 -17.15 -16.87
C ALA A 77 1.33 -17.31 -17.21
N PRO A 78 0.90 -16.84 -18.40
CA PRO A 78 -0.52 -16.80 -18.76
C PRO A 78 -1.17 -18.18 -18.96
N ASP A 79 -0.36 -19.21 -19.14
CA ASP A 79 -0.72 -20.62 -19.30
C ASP A 79 -0.99 -21.34 -17.97
N HIS A 80 -0.77 -20.70 -16.82
CA HIS A 80 -1.03 -21.23 -15.47
C HIS A 80 -2.07 -20.38 -14.72
N PRO A 81 -3.33 -20.32 -15.19
CA PRO A 81 -4.37 -19.50 -14.58
C PRO A 81 -4.72 -19.93 -13.15
N GLU A 82 -4.50 -21.20 -12.80
CA GLU A 82 -4.80 -21.75 -11.47
C GLU A 82 -4.00 -21.06 -10.35
N VAL A 83 -2.77 -20.62 -10.64
CA VAL A 83 -1.93 -19.88 -9.67
C VAL A 83 -2.48 -18.48 -9.42
N LYS A 84 -3.30 -17.93 -10.33
CA LYS A 84 -3.95 -16.62 -10.18
C LYS A 84 -5.18 -16.65 -9.28
N ASN A 85 -5.67 -17.83 -8.88
CA ASN A 85 -6.81 -17.98 -7.96
C ASN A 85 -6.55 -17.32 -6.58
N VAL A 86 -5.29 -17.15 -6.19
CA VAL A 86 -4.91 -16.43 -4.97
C VAL A 86 -5.36 -14.96 -4.98
N MET A 87 -5.65 -14.37 -6.15
CA MET A 87 -6.21 -13.02 -6.24
C MET A 87 -7.56 -12.89 -5.53
N ASN A 88 -8.35 -13.97 -5.44
CA ASN A 88 -9.62 -13.96 -4.70
C ASN A 88 -9.41 -13.65 -3.21
N ASP A 89 -8.34 -14.18 -2.61
CA ASP A 89 -7.95 -13.88 -1.23
C ASP A 89 -7.54 -12.41 -1.06
N PHE A 90 -6.93 -11.82 -2.09
CA PHE A 90 -6.53 -10.41 -2.05
C PHE A 90 -7.74 -9.50 -2.14
N GLU A 91 -8.72 -9.85 -2.98
CA GLU A 91 -10.00 -9.16 -3.07
C GLU A 91 -10.77 -9.20 -1.74
N GLU A 92 -10.78 -10.34 -1.04
CA GLU A 92 -11.37 -10.46 0.30
C GLU A 92 -10.73 -9.47 1.29
N VAL A 93 -9.40 -9.36 1.27
CA VAL A 93 -8.66 -8.42 2.13
C VAL A 93 -8.96 -6.96 1.74
N MET A 94 -8.94 -6.63 0.45
CA MET A 94 -9.20 -5.24 -0.01
C MET A 94 -10.63 -4.78 0.27
N ASN A 95 -11.60 -5.69 0.28
CA ASN A 95 -12.99 -5.37 0.62
C ASN A 95 -13.24 -5.24 2.12
N ASN A 96 -12.22 -5.47 2.97
CA ASN A 96 -12.36 -5.29 4.41
C ASN A 96 -12.36 -3.79 4.76
N PRO A 97 -13.35 -3.28 5.52
CA PRO A 97 -13.43 -1.85 5.86
C PRO A 97 -12.26 -1.33 6.71
N ARG A 98 -11.47 -2.24 7.29
CA ARG A 98 -10.26 -1.91 8.06
C ARG A 98 -9.00 -1.83 7.22
N VAL A 99 -9.10 -2.08 5.91
CA VAL A 99 -7.98 -2.04 4.97
C VAL A 99 -8.17 -0.87 4.01
N ARG A 100 -7.13 -0.06 3.85
CA ARG A 100 -7.02 0.91 2.77
C ARG A 100 -5.88 0.51 1.83
N TYR A 101 -6.06 0.77 0.54
CA TYR A 101 -5.06 0.49 -0.48
C TYR A 101 -4.65 1.77 -1.18
N PHE A 102 -3.35 2.01 -1.26
CA PHE A 102 -2.74 3.17 -1.90
C PHE A 102 -1.76 2.69 -2.97
N GLY A 103 -2.25 2.60 -4.20
CA GLY A 103 -1.43 2.29 -5.37
C GLY A 103 -0.71 3.51 -5.94
N ASN A 104 0.27 3.27 -6.81
CA ASN A 104 1.08 4.32 -7.45
C ASN A 104 1.86 5.21 -6.44
N ILE A 105 2.30 4.63 -5.32
CA ILE A 105 3.15 5.27 -4.31
C ILE A 105 4.44 4.47 -4.14
N GLU A 106 5.57 5.02 -4.55
CA GLU A 106 6.88 4.39 -4.40
C GLU A 106 7.61 4.94 -3.14
N LEU A 107 7.96 4.00 -2.26
CA LEU A 107 8.69 4.32 -1.03
C LEU A 107 10.06 4.93 -1.37
N GLN A 108 10.51 5.87 -0.54
CA GLN A 108 11.74 6.67 -0.66
C GLN A 108 11.76 7.68 -1.81
N LYS A 109 10.76 7.68 -2.69
CA LYS A 109 10.66 8.64 -3.79
C LYS A 109 9.47 9.57 -3.62
N GLU A 110 8.28 9.01 -3.38
CA GLU A 110 7.09 9.79 -3.06
C GLU A 110 6.87 9.89 -1.54
N VAL A 111 7.31 8.90 -0.74
CA VAL A 111 7.13 8.86 0.72
C VAL A 111 8.36 8.30 1.43
N GLY A 112 8.91 9.00 2.41
CA GLY A 112 10.00 8.50 3.25
C GLY A 112 9.52 7.57 4.38
N ILE A 113 10.37 6.65 4.83
CA ILE A 113 10.06 5.72 5.95
C ILE A 113 9.63 6.47 7.23
N ASN A 114 10.19 7.66 7.50
CA ASN A 114 9.84 8.45 8.68
C ASN A 114 8.44 9.09 8.61
N GLN A 115 7.75 8.97 7.47
CA GLN A 115 6.40 9.49 7.24
C GLN A 115 5.32 8.40 7.26
N LEU A 116 5.73 7.14 7.44
CA LEU A 116 4.85 5.98 7.67
C LEU A 116 4.69 5.74 9.18
#